data_AF-A0A6S6U5Y5-F1
#
_entry.id   AF-A0A6S6U5Y5-F1
#
_cell.length_a   1.000
_cell.length_b   1.000
_cell.length_c   1.000
_cell.angle_alpha   90.00
_cell.angle_beta   90.00
_cell.angle_gamma   90.00
#
_symmetry.space_group_name_H-M   'P 1'
#
loop_
_entity.id
_entity.type
_entity.pdbx_description
1 polymer ?
#
loop_
_entity_poly.entity_id
_entity_poly.type
_entity_poly.pdbx_seq_one_letter_code
_entity_poly.pdbx_strand_id
1 'polypeptide(L)' 'AFMKHDSSAESAFVAGKQTGKWFADIYMLAKQRLQQQGIEHIYGGDFCTVTDPERFFSYRRDGKTGRMASLIWLEE' A
#
# COMPACT_ATOMS: atom_id res chain seq x y z
N ALA A 1 3.12 -3.07 16.12
CA ALA A 1 2.13 -3.96 15.47
C ALA A 1 2.79 -4.70 14.30
N PHE A 2 3.13 -4.01 13.21
CA PHE A 2 3.80 -4.62 12.04
C PHE A 2 5.11 -5.36 12.36
N MET A 3 6.04 -4.70 13.07
CA MET A 3 7.32 -5.30 13.48
C MET A 3 7.17 -6.48 14.45
N LYS A 4 6.03 -6.58 15.16
CA LYS A 4 5.75 -7.74 16.04
C LYS A 4 5.43 -9.00 15.22
N HIS A 5 4.92 -8.83 14.00
CA HIS A 5 4.65 -9.94 13.09
C HIS A 5 5.85 -10.27 12.20
N ASP A 6 6.68 -9.29 11.86
CA ASP A 6 7.92 -9.48 11.11
C ASP A 6 8.80 -8.25 11.28
N SER A 7 10.05 -8.46 11.72
CA SER A 7 11.03 -7.39 11.90
C SER A 7 11.39 -6.68 10.60
N SER A 8 11.33 -7.36 9.44
CA SER A 8 11.63 -6.74 8.14
C SER A 8 10.71 -5.56 7.81
N ALA A 9 9.52 -5.53 8.42
CA ALA A 9 8.55 -4.45 8.27
C ALA A 9 9.08 -3.08 8.68
N GLU A 10 10.13 -3.01 9.50
CA GLU A 10 10.78 -1.73 9.85
C GLU A 10 11.22 -0.95 8.60
N SER A 11 11.76 -1.64 7.61
CA SER A 11 12.25 -1.03 6.36
C SER A 11 11.15 -0.36 5.52
N ALA A 12 9.88 -0.67 5.78
CA ALA A 12 8.74 -0.07 5.08
C ALA A 12 8.23 1.22 5.75
N PHE A 13 8.91 1.72 6.80
CA PHE A 13 8.54 2.97 7.46
C PHE A 13 9.66 4.00 7.40
N VAL A 14 9.29 5.25 7.12
CA VAL A 14 10.20 6.39 7.24
C VAL A 14 9.58 7.45 8.14
N ALA A 15 10.42 8.20 8.86
CA ALA A 15 9.96 9.23 9.76
C ALA A 15 9.13 10.28 9.00
N GLY A 16 7.94 10.57 9.54
CA GLY A 16 7.04 11.57 8.97
C GLY A 16 7.46 13.00 9.35
N LYS A 17 6.82 13.99 8.71
CA LYS A 17 7.06 15.41 9.04
C LYS A 17 6.65 15.79 10.47
N GLN A 18 5.73 15.04 11.07
CA GLN A 18 5.24 15.28 12.42
C GLN A 18 5.89 14.29 13.39
N THR A 19 6.35 14.78 14.54
CA THR A 19 6.93 13.95 15.59
C THR A 19 5.98 12.83 16.00
N GLY A 20 6.50 11.60 16.06
CA GLY A 20 5.70 10.42 16.38
C GLY A 20 4.79 9.92 15.25
N LYS A 21 4.87 10.52 14.05
CA LYS A 21 4.21 10.04 12.84
C LYS A 21 5.23 9.50 11.85
N TRP A 22 4.77 8.56 11.02
CA TRP A 22 5.59 7.82 10.07
C TRP A 22 4.86 7.74 8.74
N PHE A 23 5.60 7.79 7.63
CA PHE A 23 5.10 7.37 6.33
C PHE A 23 5.30 5.86 6.20
N ALA A 24 4.25 5.16 5.80
CA ALA A 24 4.29 3.71 5.60
C ALA A 24 4.21 3.40 4.11
N ASP A 25 5.15 2.59 3.63
CA ASP A 25 5.06 1.96 2.31
C ASP A 25 4.16 0.72 2.42
N ILE A 26 2.89 0.91 2.06
CA ILE A 26 1.89 -0.16 2.12
C ILE A 26 2.18 -1.29 1.12
N TYR A 27 2.85 -1.00 0.00
CA TYR A 27 3.19 -2.00 -1.01
C TYR A 27 4.34 -2.88 -0.54
N MET A 28 5.37 -2.31 0.08
CA MET A 28 6.47 -3.07 0.67
C MET A 28 5.97 -3.99 1.78
N LEU A 29 5.10 -3.50 2.66
CA LEU A 29 4.48 -4.32 3.70
C LEU A 29 3.71 -5.51 3.09
N ALA A 30 2.90 -5.30 2.05
CA ALA A 30 2.19 -6.39 1.38
C ALA A 30 3.17 -7.40 0.74
N LYS A 31 4.20 -6.91 0.04
CA LYS A 31 5.24 -7.76 -0.60
C LYS A 31 5.94 -8.66 0.41
N GLN A 32 6.39 -8.11 1.54
CA GLN A 32 7.03 -8.88 2.61
C GLN A 32 6.15 -10.03 3.12
N ARG A 33 4.85 -9.77 3.33
CA ARG A 33 3.92 -10.81 3.81
C ARG A 33 3.67 -11.89 2.77
N LEU A 34 3.48 -11.51 1.51
CA LEU A 34 3.26 -12.47 0.42
C LEU A 34 4.50 -13.35 0.21
N GLN A 35 5.70 -12.76 0.21
CA GLN A 35 6.96 -13.49 0.07
C GLN A 35 7.20 -14.49 1.21
N GLN A 36 6.83 -14.15 2.44
CA GLN A 36 6.87 -15.09 3.57
C GLN A 36 5.94 -16.29 3.42
N GLN A 37 4.90 -16.18 2.60
CA GLN A 37 4.01 -17.28 2.25
C GLN A 37 4.48 -18.05 0.99
N GLY A 38 5.67 -17.75 0.47
CA GLY A 38 6.23 -18.39 -0.73
C GLY A 38 5.71 -17.83 -2.05
N ILE A 39 5.06 -16.65 -2.04
CA ILE A 39 4.58 -16.00 -3.25
C ILE A 39 5.70 -15.12 -3.82
N GLU A 40 6.28 -15.53 -4.94
CA GLU A 40 7.44 -14.85 -5.54
C GLU A 40 7.05 -13.87 -6.66
N HIS A 41 5.97 -14.14 -7.39
CA HIS A 41 5.53 -13.34 -8.53
C HIS A 41 4.52 -12.28 -8.10
N ILE A 42 5.02 -11.10 -7.74
CA ILE A 42 4.23 -9.97 -7.26
C ILE A 42 4.40 -8.78 -8.22
N TYR A 43 3.30 -8.28 -8.76
CA TYR A 43 3.28 -7.23 -9.79
C TYR A 43 2.55 -5.97 -9.32
N GLY A 44 2.89 -4.84 -9.94
CA GLY A 44 2.31 -3.54 -9.64
C GLY A 44 2.78 -2.96 -8.30
N GLY A 45 1.97 -2.04 -7.77
CA GLY A 45 2.32 -1.22 -6.61
C GLY A 45 3.06 0.08 -6.98
N ASP A 46 2.86 0.56 -8.21
CA ASP A 46 3.60 1.71 -8.76
C ASP A 46 2.76 3.00 -8.78
N PHE A 47 1.50 2.94 -8.37
CA PHE A 47 0.58 4.08 -8.35
C PHE A 47 0.35 4.61 -6.95
N CYS A 48 0.04 5.90 -6.84
CA CYS A 48 -0.37 6.52 -5.58
C CYS A 48 -1.66 7.31 -5.79
N THR A 49 -2.73 6.88 -5.14
CA THR A 49 -4.06 7.50 -5.31
C THR A 49 -4.07 8.97 -4.86
N VAL A 50 -3.21 9.36 -3.92
CA VAL A 50 -3.09 10.74 -3.43
C VAL A 50 -2.43 11.66 -4.46
N THR A 51 -1.35 11.23 -5.09
CA THR A 51 -0.53 12.10 -5.95
C THR A 51 -0.96 12.10 -7.41
N ASP A 52 -1.80 11.15 -7.83
CA ASP A 52 -2.33 11.07 -9.19
C ASP A 52 -3.86 11.34 -9.21
N PRO A 53 -4.27 12.63 -9.06
CA PRO A 53 -5.67 13.02 -8.96
C PRO A 53 -6.46 12.89 -10.26
N GLU A 54 -5.78 12.87 -11.41
CA GLU A 54 -6.43 12.76 -12.72
C GLU A 54 -7.00 11.36 -12.95
N ARG A 55 -6.43 10.34 -12.29
CA ARG A 55 -6.82 8.93 -12.47
C ARG A 55 -7.59 8.35 -11.29
N PHE A 56 -7.36 8.85 -10.06
CA PHE A 56 -7.85 8.19 -8.85
C PHE A 56 -8.60 9.12 -7.89
N PHE A 57 -9.72 8.63 -7.35
CA PHE A 57 -10.27 9.18 -6.11
C PHE A 57 -9.35 8.88 -4.93
N SER A 58 -9.21 9.82 -3.98
CA SER A 58 -8.43 9.59 -2.77
C SER A 58 -9.09 10.19 -1.55
N TYR A 59 -9.54 9.32 -0.63
CA TYR A 59 -10.14 9.76 0.63
C TYR A 59 -9.18 10.61 1.47
N ARG A 60 -7.88 10.28 1.46
CA ARG A 60 -6.87 11.02 2.24
C ARG A 60 -6.69 12.46 1.74
N ARG A 61 -6.92 12.69 0.45
CA ARG A 61 -6.83 14.00 -0.21
C ARG A 61 -8.16 14.75 -0.16
N ASP A 62 -9.25 14.08 -0.54
CA ASP A 62 -10.53 14.70 -0.90
C ASP A 62 -11.63 14.53 0.18
N GLY A 63 -11.42 13.67 1.18
CA GLY A 63 -12.46 13.33 2.16
C GLY A 63 -13.62 12.58 1.53
N LYS A 64 -14.83 13.14 1.57
CA LYS A 64 -16.02 12.50 0.98
C LYS A 64 -15.94 12.54 -0.55
N THR A 65 -15.45 11.45 -1.14
CA THR A 65 -15.21 11.29 -2.59
C THR A 65 -15.81 9.99 -3.15
N GLY A 66 -15.64 9.73 -4.45
CA GLY A 66 -16.02 8.49 -5.13
C GLY A 66 -15.19 7.27 -4.73
N ARG A 67 -15.38 6.13 -5.40
CA ARG A 67 -14.64 4.89 -5.16
C ARG A 67 -14.25 4.23 -6.49
N MET A 68 -13.08 3.61 -6.51
CA MET A 68 -12.66 2.71 -7.57
C MET A 68 -12.96 1.26 -7.16
N ALA A 69 -12.88 0.35 -8.12
CA ALA A 69 -12.95 -1.09 -7.90
C ALA A 69 -11.80 -1.80 -8.63
N SER A 70 -11.28 -2.87 -8.03
CA SER A 70 -10.39 -3.82 -8.70
C SER A 70 -11.20 -5.09 -8.96
N LEU A 71 -11.27 -5.54 -10.22
CA LEU A 71 -12.06 -6.69 -10.63
C LEU A 71 -11.14 -7.74 -11.26
N ILE A 72 -11.46 -9.01 -11.04
CA ILE A 72 -10.80 -10.16 -11.66
C ILE A 72 -11.85 -11.24 -11.92
N TRP A 73 -11.78 -11.88 -13.08
CA TRP A 73 -12.66 -12.99 -13.45
C TRP A 73 -11.90 -13.96 -14.37
N LEU A 74 -12.42 -15.18 -14.48
CA LEU A 74 -12.01 -16.13 -15.52
C LEU A 74 -12.91 -15.91 -16.74
N GLU A 75 -12.30 -15.84 -17.92
CA GLU A 75 -13.00 -15.79 -19.20
C GLU A 75 -12.90 -17.18 -19.87
N GLU A 76 -13.87 -17.51 -20.72
CA GLU A 76 -13.96 -18.81 -21.41
C GLU A 76 -12.90 -18.98 -22.52
#